data_AF-A0A3M8BYN8-F1
#
_entry.id   AF-A0A3M8BYN8-F1
#
_cell.length_a   1.000
_cell.length_b   1.000
_cell.length_c   1.000
_cell.angle_alpha   90.00
_cell.angle_beta   90.00
_cell.angle_gamma   90.00
#
_symmetry.space_group_name_H-M   'P 1'
#
loop_
_entity.id
_entity.type
_entity.pdbx_description
1 polymer ?
#
loop_
_entity_poly.entity_id
_entity_poly.type
_entity_poly.pdbx_seq_one_letter_code
_entity_poly.pdbx_strand_id
1 'polypeptide(L)' 'MNGLQLLDRLRETENKMMHLHRAIDKVSGEPDFKESVSVLTVVVRDYQQQLDKMKEALGNMEISFNQNSQSGESQQQRH' A
#
# COMPACT_ATOMS: atom_id res chain seq x y z
N MET A 1 -10.99 -3.17 9.08
CA MET A 1 -9.52 -3.22 8.99
C MET A 1 -9.02 -1.89 9.55
N ASN A 2 -8.17 -1.92 10.58
CA ASN A 2 -7.71 -0.68 11.26
C ASN A 2 -6.38 -0.19 10.67
N GLY A 3 -6.00 1.06 10.92
CA GLY A 3 -4.80 1.68 10.34
C GLY A 3 -3.50 0.90 10.58
N LEU A 4 -3.31 0.31 11.76
CA LEU A 4 -2.13 -0.53 12.07
C LEU A 4 -2.08 -1.81 11.22
N GLN A 5 -3.21 -2.50 11.05
CA GLN A 5 -3.29 -3.71 10.21
C GLN A 5 -3.02 -3.38 8.73
N LEU A 6 -3.42 -2.18 8.29
CA LEU A 6 -3.18 -1.71 6.93
C LEU A 6 -1.70 -1.39 6.71
N LEU A 7 -1.01 -0.81 7.70
CA LEU A 7 0.43 -0.58 7.68
C LEU A 7 1.22 -1.90 7.63
N ASP A 8 0.85 -2.89 8.46
CA ASP A 8 1.49 -4.21 8.45
C ASP A 8 1.35 -4.89 7.09
N ARG A 9 0.13 -4.84 6.51
CA ARG A 9 -0.14 -5.40 5.18
C ARG A 9 0.62 -4.66 4.07
N LEU A 10 0.75 -3.34 4.18
CA LEU A 10 1.51 -2.52 3.23
C LEU A 10 2.99 -2.95 3.25
N ARG A 11 3.58 -3.07 4.43
CA ARG A 11 4.97 -3.53 4.60
C ARG A 11 5.18 -4.94 4.06
N GLU A 12 4.25 -5.85 4.35
CA GLU A 12 4.32 -7.23 3.83
C GLU A 12 4.24 -7.26 2.29
N THR A 13 3.37 -6.44 1.71
CA THR A 13 3.17 -6.34 0.26
C THR A 13 4.42 -5.76 -0.43
N GLU A 14 5.03 -4.72 0.13
CA GLU A 14 6.30 -4.15 -0.36
C GLU A 14 7.44 -5.18 -0.31
N ASN A 15 7.52 -5.98 0.76
CA ASN A 15 8.52 -7.03 0.87
C ASN A 15 8.31 -8.15 -0.18
N LYS A 16 7.06 -8.57 -0.40
CA LYS A 16 6.73 -9.56 -1.45
C LYS A 16 7.08 -9.03 -2.85
N MET A 17 6.77 -7.76 -3.13
CA MET A 17 7.16 -7.12 -4.38
C MET A 17 8.67 -7.13 -4.60
N MET A 18 9.46 -6.82 -3.56
CA MET A 18 10.93 -6.89 -3.65
C MET A 18 11.40 -8.29 -4.05
N HIS A 19 10.81 -9.34 -3.48
CA HIS A 19 11.13 -10.72 -3.83
C HIS A 19 10.71 -11.08 -5.26
N LEU A 20 9.58 -10.57 -5.74
CA LEU A 20 9.14 -10.76 -7.13
C LEU A 20 10.11 -10.11 -8.13
N HIS A 21 10.53 -8.87 -7.88
CA HIS A 21 11.54 -8.21 -8.71
C HIS A 21 12.83 -9.02 -8.78
N ARG A 22 13.35 -9.48 -7.62
CA ARG A 22 14.55 -10.33 -7.57
C ARG A 22 14.37 -11.66 -8.32
N ALA A 23 13.18 -12.25 -8.28
CA ALA A 23 12.89 -13.48 -9.00
C ALA A 23 12.90 -13.24 -10.52
N ILE A 24 12.22 -12.19 -10.98
CA ILE A 24 12.21 -11.76 -12.38
C ILE A 24 13.62 -11.53 -12.88
N ASP A 25 14.43 -10.75 -12.15
CA ASP A 25 15.81 -10.44 -12.54
C ASP A 25 16.62 -11.71 -12.78
N LYS A 26 16.51 -12.70 -11.88
CA LYS A 26 17.21 -13.99 -11.99
C LYS A 26 16.80 -14.83 -13.20
N VAL A 27 15.50 -14.84 -13.55
CA VAL A 27 15.00 -15.72 -14.63
C VAL A 27 14.84 -15.02 -15.97
N SER A 28 14.99 -13.69 -16.02
CA SER A 28 14.78 -12.88 -17.23
C SER A 28 15.74 -13.18 -18.39
N GLY A 29 16.92 -13.71 -18.09
CA GLY A 29 17.93 -14.09 -19.09
C GLY A 29 17.69 -15.45 -19.74
N GLU A 30 16.80 -16.27 -19.17
CA GLU A 30 16.55 -17.64 -19.61
C GLU A 30 15.38 -17.67 -20.63
N PRO A 31 15.63 -18.09 -21.88
CA PRO A 31 14.60 -18.05 -22.94
C PRO A 31 13.34 -18.85 -22.61
N ASP A 32 13.50 -19.96 -21.89
CA ASP A 32 12.41 -20.87 -21.51
C ASP A 32 11.48 -20.26 -20.45
N PHE A 33 11.93 -19.23 -19.73
CA PHE A 33 11.14 -18.57 -18.69
C PHE A 33 10.46 -17.28 -19.16
N LYS A 34 10.48 -16.96 -20.47
CA LYS A 34 9.84 -15.74 -21.03
C LYS A 34 8.39 -15.56 -20.61
N GLU A 35 7.58 -16.62 -20.64
CA GLU A 35 6.18 -16.57 -20.22
C GLU A 35 6.07 -16.32 -18.71
N SER A 36 6.87 -17.01 -17.90
CA SER A 36 6.89 -16.82 -16.45
C SER A 36 7.29 -15.39 -16.07
N VAL A 37 8.30 -14.82 -16.73
CA VAL A 37 8.72 -13.42 -16.57
C VAL A 37 7.58 -12.47 -16.92
N SER A 38 6.86 -12.73 -18.01
CA SER A 38 5.72 -11.92 -18.42
C SER A 38 4.62 -11.92 -17.37
N VAL A 39 4.23 -13.10 -16.87
CA VAL A 39 3.20 -13.25 -15.83
C VAL A 39 3.65 -12.59 -14.52
N LEU A 40 4.87 -12.82 -14.07
CA LEU A 40 5.40 -12.20 -12.85
C LEU A 40 5.43 -10.67 -12.96
N THR A 41 5.73 -10.12 -14.14
CA THR A 41 5.70 -8.67 -14.39
C THR A 41 4.27 -8.11 -14.24
N VAL A 42 3.25 -8.84 -14.71
CA VAL A 42 1.84 -8.45 -14.50
C VAL A 42 1.49 -8.47 -13.01
N VAL A 43 1.86 -9.52 -12.29
CA VAL A 43 1.61 -9.64 -10.84
C VAL A 43 2.25 -8.49 -10.06
N VAL A 44 3.47 -8.09 -10.42
CA VAL A 44 4.14 -6.92 -9.82
C VAL A 44 3.33 -5.64 -10.04
N ARG A 45 2.80 -5.42 -11.25
CA ARG A 45 1.96 -4.24 -11.54
C ARG A 45 0.66 -4.25 -10.74
N ASP A 46 0.04 -5.42 -10.58
CA ASP A 46 -1.17 -5.55 -9.77
C ASP A 46 -0.88 -5.23 -8.29
N TYR A 47 0.28 -5.64 -7.77
CA TYR A 47 0.70 -5.32 -6.41
C TYR A 47 1.02 -3.84 -6.24
N GLN A 48 1.62 -3.19 -7.25
CA GLN A 48 1.84 -1.74 -7.24
C GLN A 48 0.51 -0.98 -7.14
N GLN A 49 -0.48 -1.33 -7.97
CA GLN A 49 -1.80 -0.68 -7.92
C GLN A 49 -2.50 -0.91 -6.57
N GLN A 50 -2.33 -2.09 -5.97
CA GLN A 50 -2.88 -2.36 -4.63
C GLN A 50 -2.20 -1.52 -3.56
N LEU A 51 -0.87 -1.38 -3.62
CA LEU A 51 -0.12 -0.51 -2.70
C LEU A 51 -0.57 0.94 -2.79
N ASP A 52 -0.74 1.46 -4.01
CA ASP A 52 -1.19 2.84 -4.23
C ASP A 52 -2.56 3.09 -3.59
N LYS A 53 -3.51 2.18 -3.80
CA LYS A 53 -4.85 2.25 -3.15
C LYS A 53 -4.76 2.16 -1.63
N MET A 54 -3.88 1.33 -1.09
CA MET A 54 -3.69 1.21 0.37
C MET A 54 -3.05 2.49 0.96
N LYS A 55 -2.11 3.11 0.24
CA LYS A 55 -1.48 4.39 0.63
C LYS A 55 -2.51 5.53 0.63
N GLU A 56 -3.35 5.60 -0.40
CA GLU A 56 -4.45 6.57 -0.47
C GLU A 56 -5.44 6.40 0.69
N ALA A 57 -5.84 5.15 0.97
CA ALA A 57 -6.75 4.85 2.09
C ALA A 57 -6.16 5.25 3.45
N LEU A 58 -4.85 5.07 3.66
CA LEU A 58 -4.16 5.52 4.87
C LEU A 58 -4.17 7.05 5.00
N GLY A 59 -3.84 7.77 3.91
CA GLY A 59 -3.84 9.23 3.92
C GLY A 59 -5.23 9.82 4.23
N ASN A 60 -6.28 9.25 3.65
CA ASN A 60 -7.66 9.66 3.92
C ASN A 60 -8.08 9.40 5.38
N MET A 61 -7.54 8.34 6.00
CA MET A 61 -7.77 8.03 7.42
C MET A 61 -7.08 9.06 8.33
N GLU A 62 -5.83 9.43 8.04
CA GLU A 62 -5.08 10.44 8.79
C GLU A 62 -5.80 11.81 8.79
N ILE A 63 -6.31 12.23 7.63
CA ILE A 63 -7.09 13.46 7.49
C ILE A 63 -8.37 13.42 8.35
N SER A 64 -9.06 12.28 8.37
CA SER A 64 -10.29 12.10 9.15
C SER A 64 -10.06 12.18 10.66
N PHE A 65 -8.91 11.69 11.15
CA PHE A 65 -8.52 11.81 12.56
C PHE A 65 -8.20 13.27 12.95
N ASN A 66 -7.56 14.02 12.05
CA ASN A 66 -7.24 15.42 12.31
C ASN A 66 -8.49 16.32 12.32
N GLN A 67 -9.49 16.04 11.47
CA GLN A 67 -10.69 16.87 11.37
C GLN A 67 -11.61 16.75 12.59
N ASN A 68 -11.63 15.59 13.25
CA ASN A 68 -12.43 15.37 14.46
C ASN A 68 -11.81 15.96 15.74
N SER A 69 -10.56 16.42 15.67
CA SER A 69 -9.82 16.97 16.81
C SER A 69 -9.92 18.51 16.93
N GLN A 70 -10.57 19.19 15.97
CA GLN A 70 -10.59 20.65 15.91
C GLN A 70 -11.98 21.30 16.13
N SER A 71 -13.02 20.51 16.43
CA SER A 71 -14.41 20.99 16.57
C SER A 71 -14.96 21.01 18.00
N GLY A 72 -14.11 20.86 19.03
CA GLY A 72 -14.54 20.67 20.42
C GLY A 72 -14.53 21.89 21.37
N GLU A 73 -13.98 23.05 20.99
CA GLU A 73 -13.67 24.11 21.96
C GLU A 73 -14.08 25.51 21.49
N SER A 74 -15.39 25.83 21.47
CA SER A 74 -15.85 27.23 21.46
C SER A 74 -17.37 27.37 21.73
N GLN A 75 -17.87 26.89 22.87
CA GLN A 75 -19.21 27.32 23.32
C GLN A 75 -19.50 27.08 24.81
N GLN A 76 -18.71 27.68 25.72
CA GLN A 76 -19.20 27.85 27.10
C GLN A 76 -18.57 29.03 27.83
N GLN A 77 -18.96 30.26 27.48
CA GLN A 77 -18.89 31.40 28.40
C GLN A 77 -19.92 32.47 28.02
N ARG A 78 -21.19 32.21 28.36
CA ARG A 78 -22.20 33.23 28.65
C ARG A 78 -23.11 32.69 29.74
N HIS A 79 -22.89 33.13 30.97
CA HIS A 79 -23.85 33.78 31.86
C HIS A 79 -23.16 34.10 33.19
#